data_AF-A0A3R6SX01-F1
#
_entry.id   AF-A0A3R6SX01-F1
#
_cell.length_a   1.000
_cell.length_b   1.000
_cell.length_c   1.000
_cell.angle_alpha   90.00
_cell.angle_beta   90.00
_cell.angle_gamma   90.00
#
_symmetry.space_group_name_H-M   'P 1'
#
loop_
_entity.id
_entity.type
_entity.pdbx_description
1 polymer ?
#
loop_
_entity_poly.entity_id
_entity_poly.type
_entity_poly.pdbx_seq_one_letter_code
_entity_poly.pdbx_strand_id
1 'polypeptide(L)' 'MADMREELVQKIERARQQLNQNIDTKAAYDIIYHYSVELDKLLNQYIGLETETERGLETAL' A
#
# COMPACT_ATOMS: atom_id res chain seq x y z
N MET A 1 -9.24 -0.94 -14.52
CA MET A 1 -9.34 -0.93 -13.03
C MET A 1 -8.65 -2.13 -12.39
N ALA A 2 -8.80 -3.35 -12.92
CA ALA A 2 -8.10 -4.53 -12.40
C ALA A 2 -6.56 -4.36 -12.41
N ASP A 3 -5.99 -3.90 -13.54
CA ASP A 3 -4.53 -3.74 -13.68
C ASP A 3 -3.94 -2.71 -12.70
N MET A 4 -4.62 -1.58 -12.50
CA MET A 4 -4.16 -0.53 -11.58
C MET A 4 -4.22 -0.97 -10.12
N ARG A 5 -5.24 -1.76 -9.76
CA ARG A 5 -5.36 -2.36 -8.43
C ARG A 5 -4.27 -3.40 -8.21
N GLU A 6 -4.02 -4.26 -9.19
CA GLU A 6 -2.98 -5.28 -9.11
C GLU A 6 -1.58 -4.67 -8.99
N GLU A 7 -1.27 -3.63 -9.77
CA GLU A 7 -0.02 -2.88 -9.63
C GLU A 7 0.14 -2.26 -8.24
N LEU A 8 -0.94 -1.72 -7.66
CA LEU A 8 -0.91 -1.14 -6.33
C LEU A 8 -0.65 -2.21 -5.26
N VAL A 9 -1.30 -3.37 -5.38
CA VAL A 9 -1.06 -4.53 -4.50
C VAL A 9 0.39 -5.00 -4.60
N GLN A 10 0.95 -5.08 -5.81
CA GLN A 10 2.36 -5.44 -5.99
C GLN A 10 3.30 -4.43 -5.33
N LYS A 11 3.00 -3.13 -5.40
CA LYS A 11 3.78 -2.08 -4.72
C LYS A 11 3.71 -2.21 -3.20
N ILE A 12 2.51 -2.46 -2.65
CA ILE A 12 2.30 -2.71 -1.21
C ILE A 12 3.12 -3.91 -0.74
N GLU A 13 3.06 -5.03 -1.47
CA GLU A 13 3.79 -6.25 -1.10
C GLU A 13 5.32 -6.05 -1.15
N ARG A 14 5.83 -5.34 -2.15
CA ARG A 14 7.27 -4.99 -2.22
C ARG A 14 7.70 -4.11 -1.04
N ALA A 15 6.93 -3.06 -0.73
CA ALA A 15 7.22 -2.18 0.40
C ALA A 15 7.17 -2.95 1.74
N ARG A 16 6.21 -3.87 1.90
CA ARG A 16 6.12 -4.74 3.08
C ARG A 16 7.35 -5.65 3.22
N GLN A 17 7.78 -6.28 2.13
CA GLN A 17 8.98 -7.13 2.14
C GLN A 17 10.24 -6.34 2.48
N GLN A 18 10.40 -5.14 1.91
CA GLN A 18 11.51 -4.24 2.21
C GLN A 18 11.50 -3.85 3.70
N LEU A 19 10.35 -3.43 4.23
CA LEU A 19 10.21 -3.09 5.65
C LEU A 19 10.60 -4.27 6.56
N ASN A 20 10.05 -5.45 6.31
CA ASN A 20 10.34 -6.65 7.09
C ASN A 20 11.83 -6.99 7.05
N GLN A 21 12.45 -6.97 5.87
CA GLN A 21 13.87 -7.22 5.73
C GLN A 21 14.72 -6.21 6.52
N ASN A 22 14.35 -4.93 6.51
CA ASN A 22 15.05 -3.89 7.27
C ASN A 22 14.86 -4.06 8.79
N ILE A 23 13.70 -4.54 9.24
CA ILE A 23 13.49 -4.90 10.65
C ILE A 23 14.34 -6.10 11.05
N ASP A 24 14.33 -7.16 10.25
CA ASP A 24 15.06 -8.42 10.50
C ASP A 24 16.58 -8.18 10.55
N THR A 25 17.08 -7.33 9.66
CA THR A 25 18.50 -6.94 9.61
C THR A 25 18.90 -5.89 10.64
N LYS A 26 17.95 -5.42 11.48
CA LYS A 26 18.15 -4.33 12.44
C LYS A 26 18.76 -3.10 11.78
N ALA A 27 18.25 -2.75 10.61
CA ALA A 27 18.61 -1.52 9.92
C ALA A 27 18.36 -0.31 10.82
N ALA A 28 18.96 0.83 10.45
CA ALA A 28 18.79 2.05 11.20
C ALA A 28 17.31 2.48 11.24
N TYR A 29 16.91 3.10 12.35
CA TYR A 29 15.51 3.42 12.63
C TYR A 29 14.89 4.32 11.56
N ASP A 30 15.66 5.25 11.01
CA ASP A 30 15.28 6.14 9.91
C ASP A 30 14.88 5.36 8.64
N ILE A 31 15.60 4.27 8.34
CA ILE A 31 15.31 3.38 7.21
C ILE A 31 13.99 2.63 7.46
N ILE A 32 13.83 2.05 8.65
CA ILE A 32 12.60 1.34 9.02
C ILE A 32 11.40 2.30 8.99
N TYR A 33 11.56 3.50 9.52
CA TYR A 33 10.52 4.52 9.54
C TYR A 33 10.14 4.96 8.11
N HIS A 34 11.11 5.16 7.23
CA HIS A 34 10.86 5.52 5.84
C HIS A 34 9.95 4.50 5.14
N TYR A 35 10.28 3.20 5.23
CA TYR A 35 9.47 2.15 4.62
C TYR A 35 8.11 1.98 5.29
N SER A 36 8.00 2.22 6.60
CA SER A 36 6.71 2.21 7.30
C SER A 36 5.77 3.29 6.76
N VAL A 37 6.27 4.52 6.60
CA VAL A 37 5.47 5.64 6.07
C VAL A 37 5.11 5.42 4.59
N GLU A 38 6.01 4.83 3.81
CA GLU A 38 5.73 4.49 2.41
C GLU A 38 4.63 3.43 2.30
N LEU A 39 4.70 2.38 3.12
CA LEU A 39 3.69 1.33 3.18
C LEU A 39 2.32 1.90 3.58
N ASP A 40 2.25 2.75 4.60
CA ASP A 40 1.00 3.40 5.03
C ASP A 40 0.37 4.25 3.92
N LYS A 41 1.17 4.97 3.14
CA LYS A 41 0.67 5.75 1.99
C LYS A 41 0.06 4.84 0.93
N LEU A 42 0.70 3.72 0.61
CA LEU A 42 0.21 2.77 -0.39
C LEU A 42 -1.08 2.09 0.07
N LEU A 43 -1.18 1.72 1.35
CA LEU A 43 -2.40 1.15 1.93
C LEU A 43 -3.57 2.15 1.89
N ASN A 44 -3.32 3.42 2.23
CA ASN A 44 -4.33 4.46 2.14
C ASN A 44 -4.82 4.68 0.70
N GLN A 45 -3.94 4.59 -0.30
CA GLN A 45 -4.34 4.64 -1.71
C GLN A 45 -5.21 3.45 -2.10
N TYR A 46 -4.90 2.25 -1.57
CA TYR A 46 -5.68 1.05 -1.85
C TYR A 46 -7.09 1.13 -1.26
N ILE A 47 -7.20 1.55 0.01
CA ILE A 47 -8.49 1.78 0.68
C ILE A 47 -9.27 2.88 -0.05
N GLY A 48 -8.62 4.00 -0.40
CA GLY A 48 -9.24 5.07 -1.18
C GLY A 48 -9.83 4.56 -2.50
N LEU A 49 -9.07 3.76 -3.23
CA LEU A 49 -9.49 3.14 -4.48
C LEU A 49 -10.72 2.21 -4.30
N GLU A 50 -10.79 1.44 -3.20
CA GLU A 50 -11.95 0.61 -2.88
C GLU A 50 -13.20 1.46 -2.57
N THR A 51 -13.05 2.51 -1.76
CA THR A 51 -14.18 3.39 -1.38
C THR A 51 -14.74 4.23 -2.53
N GLU A 52 -13.93 4.52 -3.56
CA GLU A 52 -14.39 5.17 -4.80
C GLU A 52 -15.07 4.16 -5.74
N THR A 53 -14.58 2.92 -5.76
CA THR A 53 -15.18 1.84 -6.56
C THR A 53 -16.58 1.47 -6.02
N GLU A 54 -16.76 1.40 -4.71
CA GLU A 54 -18.05 1.11 -4.07
C GLU A 54 -19.07 2.23 -4.27
N ARG A 55 -18.66 3.50 -4.10
CA ARG A 55 -19.55 4.67 -4.33
C ARG A 55 -19.98 4.82 -5.79
N GLY A 56 -19.11 4.47 -6.75
CA GLY A 56 -19.45 4.49 -8.17
C GLY A 56 -20.52 3.46 -8.55
N LEU A 57 -20.63 2.35 -7.81
CA LEU A 57 -21.66 1.33 -8.00
C LEU A 57 -22.99 1.71 -7.35
N GLU A 58 -22.99 2.40 -6.20
CA GLU A 58 -24.23 2.85 -5.54
C GLU A 58 -24.96 3.96 -6.30
N THR A 59 -24.27 4.85 -7.00
CA THR A 59 -24.90 5.93 -7.79
C THR A 59 -25.43 5.51 -9.17
N ALA A 60 -25.21 4.25 -9.57
CA ALA A 60 -25.61 3.71 -10.88
C ALA A 60 -26.89 2.87 -10.84
N LEU A 61 -27.58 2.80 -9.69
CA LEU A 61 -28.87 2.14 -9.47
C LEU A 61 -29.98 3.18 -9.26
#